data_AF-A0AA39PVY4-F1
#
_entry.id   AF-A0AA39PVY4-F1
#
_cell.length_a   1.000
_cell.length_b   1.000
_cell.length_c   1.000
_cell.angle_alpha   90.00
_cell.angle_beta   90.00
_cell.angle_gamma   90.00
#
_symmetry.space_group_name_H-M   'P 1'
#
loop_
_entity.id
_entity.type
_entity.pdbx_description
1 polymer ?
#
loop_
_entity_poly.entity_id
_entity_poly.type
_entity_poly.pdbx_seq_one_letter_code
_entity_poly.pdbx_strand_id
1 'polypeptide(L)'
;LTVTYQSLVNFKESADLLHCSPNFYNAPRYDGVIINTEKGVYIGQLIQLFECEYLEQRYPLALVHPFDVTVTDGGQHWKFQQDKDLGFYRLRACPWVFSQFVSIYSIIRGVLLVEDNSSDLSNGQDYFVVDTIDADMFFRMKKIAGLLKYHNVASLKKD
;
A
#
# COMPACT_ATOMS: atom_id res chain seq x y z
N LEU A 1 -6.64 -13.93 4.84
CA LEU A 1 -7.79 -13.34 4.11
C LEU A 1 -7.61 -13.66 2.63
N THR A 2 -8.61 -14.24 1.97
CA THR A 2 -8.59 -14.42 0.52
C THR A 2 -9.27 -13.21 -0.12
N VAL A 3 -8.54 -12.50 -0.99
CA VAL A 3 -9.07 -11.33 -1.72
C VAL A 3 -9.13 -11.68 -3.20
N THR A 4 -10.32 -11.66 -3.78
CA THR A 4 -10.52 -11.84 -5.22
C THR A 4 -10.49 -10.49 -5.93
N TYR A 5 -9.87 -10.45 -7.11
CA TYR A 5 -9.77 -9.25 -7.93
C TYR A 5 -9.76 -9.59 -9.41
N GLN A 6 -10.19 -8.64 -10.22
CA GLN A 6 -10.04 -8.73 -11.67
C GLN A 6 -8.64 -8.28 -12.07
N SER A 7 -7.91 -9.11 -12.80
CA SER A 7 -6.62 -8.74 -13.36
C SER A 7 -6.76 -7.68 -14.47
N LEU A 8 -5.91 -6.66 -14.43
CA LEU A 8 -5.76 -5.65 -15.48
C LEU A 8 -5.08 -6.18 -16.74
N VAL A 9 -4.44 -7.36 -16.69
CA VAL A 9 -3.73 -7.95 -17.84
C VAL A 9 -4.71 -8.68 -18.77
N ASN A 10 -5.59 -9.48 -18.20
CA ASN A 10 -6.43 -10.41 -18.96
C ASN A 10 -7.93 -10.35 -18.58
N PHE A 11 -8.31 -9.46 -17.66
CA PHE A 11 -9.68 -9.27 -17.18
C PHE A 11 -10.30 -10.50 -16.50
N LYS A 12 -9.49 -11.50 -16.15
CA LYS A 12 -9.92 -12.69 -15.42
C LYS A 12 -9.85 -12.45 -13.92
N GLU A 13 -10.67 -13.19 -13.18
CA GLU A 13 -10.59 -13.25 -11.73
C GLU A 13 -9.28 -13.93 -11.29
N SER A 14 -8.68 -13.40 -10.24
CA SER A 14 -7.49 -13.90 -9.55
C SER A 14 -7.69 -13.70 -8.05
N ALA A 15 -6.88 -14.38 -7.23
CA ALA A 15 -7.01 -14.29 -5.79
C ALA A 15 -5.65 -14.22 -5.09
N ASP A 16 -5.54 -13.34 -4.10
CA ASP A 16 -4.39 -13.24 -3.22
C ASP A 16 -4.76 -13.79 -1.82
N LEU A 17 -3.83 -14.54 -1.21
CA LEU A 17 -3.94 -15.00 0.17
C LEU A 17 -3.08 -14.12 1.09
N LEU A 18 -3.75 -13.27 1.86
CA LEU A 18 -3.12 -12.28 2.73
C LEU A 18 -2.98 -12.76 4.18
N HIS A 19 -1.85 -12.43 4.79
CA HIS A 19 -1.47 -12.75 6.17
C HIS A 19 -1.25 -11.49 7.01
N CYS A 20 -1.62 -11.59 8.29
CA CYS A 20 -1.37 -10.57 9.30
C CYS A 20 -1.06 -11.22 10.66
N SER A 21 -0.27 -12.31 10.64
CA SER A 21 0.00 -13.11 11.83
C SER A 21 1.15 -12.49 12.62
N PRO A 22 0.98 -12.19 13.92
CA PRO A 22 2.09 -11.74 14.76
C PRO A 22 3.13 -12.84 15.02
N ASN A 23 2.79 -14.11 14.79
CA ASN A 23 3.70 -15.24 14.94
C ASN A 23 3.57 -16.20 13.74
N PHE A 24 4.32 -15.91 12.68
CA PHE A 24 4.47 -16.72 11.48
C PHE A 24 5.90 -17.26 11.42
N TYR A 25 6.10 -18.53 11.77
CA TYR A 25 7.44 -19.13 11.91
C TYR A 25 8.38 -18.33 12.83
N ASN A 26 7.90 -17.94 14.02
CA ASN A 26 8.64 -17.16 15.03
C ASN A 26 8.98 -15.73 14.62
N ALA A 27 8.33 -15.19 13.59
CA ALA A 27 8.44 -13.79 13.19
C ALA A 27 7.06 -13.22 12.81
N PRO A 28 6.79 -11.92 13.00
CA PRO A 28 5.56 -11.30 12.50
C PRO A 28 5.55 -11.31 10.96
N ARG A 29 4.38 -11.55 10.38
CA ARG A 29 4.14 -11.41 8.95
C ARG A 29 2.88 -10.59 8.70
N TYR A 30 3.08 -9.40 8.16
CA TYR A 30 2.04 -8.47 7.76
C TYR A 30 2.19 -8.15 6.28
N ASP A 31 1.28 -8.71 5.47
CA ASP A 31 1.33 -8.56 4.01
C ASP A 31 0.88 -7.13 3.60
N GLY A 32 1.47 -6.63 2.50
CA GLY A 32 1.06 -5.37 1.90
C GLY A 32 -0.29 -5.48 1.19
N VAL A 33 -1.05 -4.38 1.17
CA VAL A 33 -2.36 -4.29 0.53
C VAL A 33 -2.53 -2.99 -0.24
N ILE A 34 -3.23 -3.07 -1.37
CA ILE A 34 -3.77 -1.91 -2.10
C ILE A 34 -5.22 -1.71 -1.67
N ILE A 35 -5.57 -0.50 -1.25
CA ILE A 35 -6.89 -0.17 -0.69
C ILE A 35 -7.54 0.91 -1.51
N ASN A 36 -8.83 0.74 -1.81
CA ASN A 36 -9.66 1.74 -2.47
C ASN A 36 -10.60 2.40 -1.47
N THR A 37 -10.46 3.69 -1.26
CA THR A 37 -11.37 4.49 -0.44
C THR A 37 -12.05 5.57 -1.26
N GLU A 38 -13.06 6.22 -0.67
CA GLU A 38 -13.69 7.40 -1.28
C GLU A 38 -12.69 8.53 -1.57
N LYS A 39 -11.61 8.62 -0.80
CA LYS A 39 -10.57 9.64 -0.95
C LYS A 39 -9.51 9.29 -1.99
N GLY A 40 -9.53 8.05 -2.50
CA GLY A 40 -8.56 7.55 -3.45
C GLY A 40 -7.96 6.19 -3.05
N VAL A 41 -7.02 5.76 -3.86
CA VAL A 41 -6.30 4.49 -3.71
C VAL A 41 -4.98 4.74 -2.99
N TYR A 42 -4.68 3.91 -2.00
CA TYR A 42 -3.40 3.93 -1.31
C TYR A 42 -2.85 2.52 -1.05
N ILE A 43 -1.59 2.48 -0.62
CA ILE A 43 -0.91 1.24 -0.23
C ILE A 43 -0.66 1.28 1.28
N GLY A 44 -0.86 0.14 1.93
CA GLY A 44 -0.53 -0.02 3.34
C GLY A 44 -0.19 -1.46 3.67
N GLN A 45 -0.06 -1.73 4.96
CA GLN A 45 0.23 -3.05 5.50
C GLN A 45 -0.95 -3.55 6.35
N LEU A 46 -1.36 -4.79 6.13
CA LEU A 46 -2.46 -5.42 6.86
C LEU A 46 -1.96 -5.89 8.24
N ILE A 47 -2.40 -5.22 9.30
CA ILE A 47 -1.94 -5.48 10.67
C ILE A 47 -2.83 -6.50 11.39
N GLN A 48 -4.14 -6.35 11.25
CA GLN A 48 -5.10 -7.21 11.97
C GLN A 48 -6.43 -7.29 11.23
N LEU A 49 -7.11 -8.43 11.38
CA LEU A 49 -8.48 -8.65 10.93
C LEU A 49 -9.38 -8.87 12.13
N PHE A 50 -10.57 -8.29 12.11
CA PHE A 50 -11.57 -8.46 13.16
C PHE A 50 -12.98 -8.22 12.62
N GLU A 51 -13.98 -8.71 13.35
CA GLU A 51 -15.38 -8.45 13.04
C GLU A 51 -15.95 -7.49 14.08
N CYS A 52 -16.68 -6.48 13.62
CA CYS A 52 -17.47 -5.60 14.47
C CYS A 52 -18.95 -5.97 14.32
N GLU A 53 -19.67 -6.10 15.44
CA GLU A 53 -21.11 -6.33 15.42
C GLU A 53 -21.85 -5.04 15.80
N TYR A 54 -22.77 -4.61 14.95
CA TYR A 54 -23.61 -3.44 15.19
C TYR A 54 -25.01 -3.68 14.61
N LEU A 55 -26.04 -3.51 15.45
CA LEU A 55 -27.44 -3.78 15.10
C LEU A 55 -27.64 -5.17 14.47
N GLU A 56 -27.08 -6.21 15.10
CA GLU A 56 -27.13 -7.62 14.65
C GLU A 56 -26.45 -7.89 13.29
N GLN A 57 -25.80 -6.89 12.70
CA GLN A 57 -25.01 -7.01 11.47
C GLN A 57 -23.53 -7.11 11.80
N ARG A 58 -22.84 -8.05 11.16
CA ARG A 58 -21.38 -8.20 11.24
C ARG A 58 -20.70 -7.43 10.12
N TYR A 59 -19.67 -6.68 10.49
CA TYR A 59 -18.84 -5.89 9.60
C TYR A 59 -17.41 -6.41 9.69
N PRO A 60 -16.92 -7.11 8.65
CA PRO A 60 -15.53 -7.54 8.62
C PRO A 60 -14.63 -6.33 8.33
N LEU A 61 -13.72 -6.07 9.25
CA LEU A 61 -12.83 -4.92 9.25
C LEU A 61 -11.37 -5.37 9.33
N ALA A 62 -10.50 -4.48 8.88
CA ALA A 62 -9.06 -4.62 8.97
C ALA A 62 -8.47 -3.37 9.64
N LEU A 63 -7.47 -3.58 10.49
CA LEU A 63 -6.54 -2.53 10.88
C LEU A 63 -5.41 -2.51 9.86
N VAL A 64 -5.22 -1.36 9.20
CA VAL A 64 -4.19 -1.16 8.19
C VAL A 64 -3.26 -0.04 8.63
N HIS A 65 -1.97 -0.27 8.41
CA HIS A 65 -0.95 0.74 8.57
C HIS A 65 -0.63 1.40 7.20
N PRO A 66 -1.03 2.66 6.96
CA PRO A 66 -0.92 3.29 5.64
C PRO A 66 0.50 3.75 5.32
N PHE A 67 0.89 3.68 4.05
CA PHE A 67 2.21 4.08 3.54
C PHE A 67 2.11 5.34 2.64
N ASP A 68 1.35 6.33 3.10
CA ASP A 68 0.97 7.53 2.34
C ASP A 68 1.86 8.75 2.58
N VAL A 69 2.99 8.57 3.28
CA VAL A 69 3.91 9.68 3.50
C VAL A 69 4.62 9.96 2.19
N THR A 70 4.36 11.13 1.61
CA THR A 70 5.22 11.66 0.54
C THR A 70 6.67 11.63 1.03
N VAL A 71 7.51 10.89 0.32
CA VAL A 71 8.96 10.85 0.59
C VAL A 71 9.51 12.21 0.18
N THR A 72 9.36 13.21 1.07
CA THR A 72 9.88 14.55 0.84
C THR A 72 11.38 14.52 1.00
N ASP A 73 12.08 14.84 -0.07
CA ASP A 73 13.29 15.65 -0.15
C ASP A 73 14.34 15.28 0.90
N GLY A 74 14.19 15.73 2.15
CA GLY A 74 15.17 15.52 3.22
C GLY A 74 16.60 15.95 2.88
N GLY A 75 16.79 16.67 1.76
CA GLY A 75 18.10 16.94 1.15
C GLY A 75 18.70 15.84 0.25
N GLN A 76 18.02 14.71 0.02
CA GLN A 76 18.52 13.57 -0.79
C GLN A 76 17.86 13.46 -2.17
N HIS A 77 17.83 14.58 -2.90
CA HIS A 77 17.29 14.67 -4.26
C HIS A 77 17.84 13.58 -5.21
N TRP A 78 19.11 13.17 -5.03
CA TRP A 78 19.75 12.13 -5.82
C TRP A 78 19.11 10.74 -5.67
N LYS A 79 18.62 10.38 -4.48
CA LYS A 79 17.93 9.09 -4.26
C LYS A 79 16.63 9.03 -5.05
N PHE A 80 15.87 10.11 -5.04
CA PHE A 80 14.61 10.19 -5.79
C PHE A 80 14.84 10.15 -7.31
N GLN A 81 15.91 10.78 -7.80
CA GLN A 81 16.28 10.67 -9.21
C GLN A 81 16.68 9.24 -9.59
N GLN A 82 17.46 8.56 -8.74
CA GLN A 82 17.80 7.15 -8.95
C GLN A 82 16.56 6.25 -8.96
N ASP A 83 15.64 6.43 -8.01
CA ASP A 83 14.39 5.66 -7.99
C ASP A 83 13.60 5.87 -9.28
N LYS A 84 13.51 7.12 -9.78
CA LYS A 84 12.86 7.42 -11.07
C LYS A 84 13.57 6.77 -12.26
N ASP A 85 14.89 6.85 -12.30
CA ASP A 85 15.70 6.32 -13.41
C ASP A 85 15.63 4.79 -13.47
N LEU A 86 15.51 4.14 -12.30
CA LEU A 86 15.35 2.69 -12.16
C LEU A 86 13.88 2.23 -12.19
N GLY A 87 12.93 3.17 -12.15
CA GLY A 87 11.48 2.88 -12.17
C GLY A 87 10.94 2.34 -10.84
N PHE A 88 11.61 2.57 -9.72
CA PHE A 88 11.16 2.14 -8.40
C PHE A 88 10.02 2.99 -7.85
N TYR A 89 9.08 2.32 -7.20
CA TYR A 89 8.03 2.95 -6.40
C TYR A 89 8.38 2.82 -4.92
N ARG A 90 8.99 3.89 -4.39
CA ARG A 90 9.27 4.01 -2.95
C ARG A 90 8.05 4.53 -2.21
N LEU A 91 7.75 3.90 -1.09
CA LEU A 91 6.70 4.27 -0.14
C LEU A 91 7.33 4.47 1.23
N ARG A 92 6.70 5.29 2.07
CA ARG A 92 7.12 5.48 3.46
C ARG A 92 5.96 5.20 4.39
N ALA A 93 6.22 4.34 5.38
CA ALA A 93 5.25 4.05 6.41
C ALA A 93 4.94 5.32 7.22
N CYS A 94 3.65 5.59 7.43
CA CYS A 94 3.23 6.62 8.37
C CYS A 94 3.65 6.26 9.80
N PRO A 95 3.66 7.20 10.77
CA PRO A 95 3.69 6.82 12.17
C PRO A 95 2.52 5.90 12.54
N TRP A 96 2.74 4.90 13.41
CA TRP A 96 1.74 3.88 13.77
C TRP A 96 0.41 4.42 14.29
N VAL A 97 0.42 5.61 14.91
CA VAL A 97 -0.78 6.32 15.38
C VAL A 97 -1.76 6.67 14.24
N PHE A 98 -1.29 6.72 12.99
CA PHE A 98 -2.13 6.97 11.81
C PHE A 98 -2.69 5.70 11.18
N SER A 99 -2.62 4.56 11.86
CA SER A 99 -3.26 3.33 11.40
C SER A 99 -4.78 3.50 11.37
N GLN A 100 -5.43 2.89 10.38
CA GLN A 100 -6.83 3.14 10.06
C GLN A 100 -7.60 1.83 10.02
N PHE A 101 -8.88 1.91 10.39
CA PHE A 101 -9.83 0.83 10.18
C PHE A 101 -10.45 0.95 8.79
N VAL A 102 -10.42 -0.14 8.05
CA VAL A 102 -11.03 -0.22 6.72
C VAL A 102 -11.91 -1.45 6.61
N SER A 103 -12.93 -1.39 5.76
CA SER A 103 -13.66 -2.61 5.39
C SER A 103 -12.74 -3.54 4.61
N ILE A 104 -12.80 -4.86 4.85
CA ILE A 104 -12.01 -5.81 4.04
C ILE A 104 -12.40 -5.75 2.55
N TYR A 105 -13.63 -5.31 2.23
CA TYR A 105 -14.11 -5.16 0.86
C TYR A 105 -13.48 -3.95 0.13
N SER A 106 -12.80 -3.07 0.86
CA SER A 106 -12.02 -1.97 0.27
C SER A 106 -10.64 -2.42 -0.22
N ILE A 107 -10.18 -3.61 0.21
CA ILE A 107 -8.90 -4.17 -0.23
C ILE A 107 -9.05 -4.63 -1.68
N ILE A 108 -8.29 -4.01 -2.57
CA ILE A 108 -8.27 -4.40 -3.98
C ILE A 108 -7.52 -5.72 -4.13
N ARG A 109 -6.30 -5.80 -3.60
CA ARG A 109 -5.43 -6.99 -3.67
C ARG A 109 -4.19 -6.83 -2.78
N GLY A 110 -3.37 -7.87 -2.69
CA GLY A 110 -2.08 -7.83 -2.02
C GLY A 110 -1.01 -7.11 -2.85
N VAL A 111 0.02 -6.61 -2.17
CA VAL A 111 1.22 -6.06 -2.81
C VAL A 111 2.47 -6.55 -2.10
N LEU A 112 3.47 -6.95 -2.89
CA LEU A 112 4.77 -7.34 -2.38
C LEU A 112 5.60 -6.09 -2.10
N LEU A 113 6.01 -5.96 -0.84
CA LEU A 113 6.79 -4.84 -0.32
C LEU A 113 8.13 -5.34 0.19
N VAL A 114 9.19 -4.59 -0.09
CA VAL A 114 10.55 -4.88 0.40
C VAL A 114 11.05 -3.68 1.18
N GLU A 115 11.55 -3.94 2.39
CA GLU A 115 12.14 -2.92 3.26
C GLU A 115 13.44 -2.36 2.65
N ASP A 116 13.57 -1.04 2.63
CA ASP A 116 14.85 -0.40 2.39
C ASP A 116 15.65 -0.41 3.70
N ASN A 117 16.60 -1.35 3.81
CA ASN A 117 17.49 -1.47 4.97
C ASN A 117 18.40 -0.24 5.17
N SER A 118 18.46 0.68 4.20
CA SER A 118 19.19 1.95 4.31
C SER A 118 18.31 3.11 4.78
N SER A 119 17.07 2.84 5.20
CA SER A 119 16.12 3.84 5.67
C SER A 119 16.64 4.58 6.91
N ASP A 120 16.44 5.89 6.92
CA ASP A 120 16.60 6.70 8.12
C ASP A 120 15.35 6.52 9.00
N LEU A 121 15.45 5.60 9.96
CA LEU A 121 14.34 5.26 10.87
C LEU A 121 13.83 6.45 11.69
N SER A 122 14.61 7.53 11.83
CA SER A 122 14.12 8.75 12.49
C SER A 122 12.99 9.43 11.71
N ASN A 123 12.92 9.17 10.39
CA ASN A 123 11.92 9.67 9.48
C ASN A 123 10.92 8.59 9.01
N GLY A 124 10.98 7.37 9.57
CA GLY A 124 10.14 6.23 9.21
C GLY A 124 10.86 5.19 8.34
N GLN A 125 10.25 4.02 8.20
CA GLN A 125 10.75 2.93 7.35
C GLN A 125 10.27 3.12 5.91
N ASP A 126 11.20 3.08 4.95
CA ASP A 126 10.88 3.08 3.53
C ASP A 126 10.71 1.65 3.01
N TYR A 127 9.84 1.51 2.02
CA TYR A 127 9.52 0.26 1.34
C TYR A 127 9.52 0.48 -0.16
N PHE A 128 9.86 -0.56 -0.91
CA PHE A 128 9.68 -0.60 -2.36
C PHE A 128 8.56 -1.57 -2.74
N VAL A 129 7.72 -1.14 -3.69
CA VAL A 129 6.78 -2.04 -4.35
C VAL A 129 7.53 -2.87 -5.39
N VAL A 130 7.36 -4.19 -5.32
CA VAL A 130 7.88 -5.11 -6.34
C VAL A 130 6.82 -5.33 -7.41
N ASP A 131 7.01 -4.74 -8.58
CA ASP A 131 6.09 -4.81 -9.72
C ASP A 131 6.64 -5.60 -10.92
N THR A 132 7.87 -6.10 -10.84
CA THR A 132 8.58 -6.74 -11.97
C THR A 132 8.20 -8.20 -12.19
N ILE A 133 7.80 -8.92 -11.13
CA ILE A 133 7.44 -10.34 -11.20
C ILE A 133 5.93 -10.57 -11.40
N ASP A 134 5.14 -9.50 -11.28
CA ASP A 134 3.69 -9.52 -11.40
C ASP A 134 3.24 -8.46 -12.41
N ALA A 135 2.91 -8.90 -13.63
CA ALA A 135 2.47 -8.02 -14.71
C ALA A 135 1.20 -7.23 -14.35
N ASP A 136 0.33 -7.78 -13.51
CA ASP A 136 -0.85 -7.10 -13.03
C ASP A 136 -0.48 -5.95 -12.08
N MET A 137 0.50 -6.19 -11.20
CA MET A 137 1.05 -5.16 -10.31
C MET A 137 1.70 -4.03 -11.10
N PHE A 138 2.45 -4.33 -12.15
CA PHE A 138 3.05 -3.32 -13.04
C PHE A 138 2.00 -2.35 -13.62
N PHE A 139 0.90 -2.88 -14.17
CA PHE A 139 -0.17 -2.02 -14.69
C PHE A 139 -0.89 -1.23 -13.58
N ARG A 140 -1.07 -1.82 -12.40
CA ARG A 140 -1.66 -1.12 -11.25
C ARG A 140 -0.78 0.03 -10.79
N MET A 141 0.52 -0.20 -10.64
CA MET A 141 1.44 0.84 -10.19
C MET A 141 1.54 1.99 -11.21
N LYS A 142 1.53 1.70 -12.50
CA LYS A 142 1.40 2.76 -13.53
C LYS A 142 0.13 3.59 -13.37
N LYS A 143 -1.01 2.95 -13.08
CA LYS A 143 -2.29 3.64 -12.84
C LYS A 143 -2.25 4.47 -11.54
N ILE A 144 -1.79 3.89 -10.44
CA ILE A 144 -1.70 4.53 -9.12
C ILE A 144 -0.73 5.72 -9.18
N ALA A 145 0.48 5.53 -9.72
CA ALA A 145 1.46 6.59 -9.87
C ALA A 145 0.99 7.69 -10.83
N GLY A 146 0.24 7.33 -11.88
CA GLY A 146 -0.46 8.30 -12.71
C GLY A 146 -1.42 9.16 -11.89
N LEU A 147 -2.28 8.55 -11.07
CA LEU A 147 -3.25 9.24 -10.21
C LEU A 147 -2.58 10.13 -9.16
N LEU A 148 -1.49 9.67 -8.54
CA LEU A 148 -0.72 10.46 -7.57
C LEU A 148 -0.07 11.70 -8.21
N LYS A 149 0.37 11.62 -9.47
CA LYS A 149 0.85 12.79 -10.22
C LYS A 149 -0.26 13.80 -10.48
N TYR A 150 -1.49 13.37 -10.79
CA TYR A 150 -2.61 14.29 -11.04
C TYR A 150 -3.04 15.08 -9.80
N HIS A 151 -3.02 14.47 -8.60
CA HIS A 151 -3.36 15.19 -7.37
C HIS A 151 -2.35 16.29 -7.02
N ASN A 152 -1.05 16.07 -7.26
CA ASN A 152 -0.01 17.07 -7.03
C ASN A 152 -0.04 18.23 -8.05
N VAL A 153 -0.52 18.00 -9.28
CA VAL A 153 -0.66 19.07 -10.28
C VAL A 153 -1.92 19.93 -10.03
N ALA A 154 -2.98 19.33 -9.47
CA ALA A 154 -4.21 20.06 -9.13
C ALA A 154 -4.05 20.97 -7.91
N SER A 155 -3.18 20.61 -6.95
CA SER A 155 -2.85 21.47 -5.81
C SER A 155 -1.94 22.65 -6.18
N LEU A 156 -1.16 22.56 -7.27
CA LEU A 156 -0.30 23.63 -7.80
C LEU A 156 -1.03 24.60 -8.76
N LYS A 157 -2.33 24.40 -9.02
CA LYS A 157 -3.15 25.29 -9.87
C LYS A 157 -4.14 26.15 -9.08
N LYS A 158 -4.00 26.19 -7.75
CA LYS A 158 -4.69 27.15 -6.89
C LYS A 158 -3.70 28.20 -6.41
N ASP A 159 -3.26 29.05 -7.33
CA ASP A 159 -2.69 30.37 -7.05
C ASP A 159 -3.18 31.34 -8.13
#